data_AF-L8TJH9-F1
#
_entry.id   AF-L8TJH9-F1
#
_cell.length_a   1.000
_cell.length_b   1.000
_cell.length_c   1.000
_cell.angle_alpha   90.00
_cell.angle_beta   90.00
_cell.angle_gamma   90.00
#
_symmetry.space_group_name_H-M   'P 1'
#
loop_
_entity.id
_entity.type
_entity.pdbx_description
1 polymer ?
#
loop_
_entity_poly.entity_id
_entity_poly.type
_entity_poly.pdbx_seq_one_letter_code
_entity_poly.pdbx_strand_id
1 'polypeptide(L)'
;MTPAAQQDVLDWLLAGDPAIRWQTLRDLAVAPAAEVRAERNRVATEGWGSRLLSLQGSDGQWAGGTYWPAVDDDPVNQPWTATTYSLLLLRDFGLVPDSPQARRAVSLVRENSRWEQGNQPFFEGEVEPCINGMAAALGAYFGQHVDSVVQRLTGDQLPDGGWNCEAERGSLRSSFHSTICVLEGLLEYEQATGGTPASRAAREGAEEYLLERRLMRRKSTGGIISEDWLLFSYPTRWFYDVLRGLDYFRATGAAPDRRLADAVELVRIKQQPDGTWLLENTHPGKVHFELEDGDGSPSRWNTLRALRVLRWWDGS
;
A
#
# COMPACT_ATOMS: atom_id res chain seq x y z
N MET A 1 20.52 14.46 10.83
CA MET A 1 20.31 13.68 12.07
C MET A 1 21.67 13.30 12.65
N THR A 2 21.85 13.35 13.97
CA THR A 2 23.08 12.84 14.60
C THR A 2 23.05 11.31 14.64
N PRO A 3 24.20 10.62 14.69
CA PRO A 3 24.23 9.16 14.83
C PRO A 3 23.45 8.64 16.06
N ALA A 4 23.43 9.42 17.15
CA ALA A 4 22.66 9.10 18.35
C ALA A 4 21.14 9.12 18.09
N ALA A 5 20.62 10.20 17.49
CA ALA A 5 19.20 10.28 17.14
C ALA A 5 18.79 9.18 16.14
N GLN A 6 19.68 8.80 15.23
CA GLN A 6 19.45 7.69 14.30
C GLN A 6 19.30 6.35 15.04
N GLN A 7 20.12 6.11 16.06
CA GLN A 7 20.03 4.91 16.89
C GLN A 7 18.75 4.92 17.74
N ASP A 8 18.40 6.05 18.34
CA ASP A 8 17.19 6.19 19.17
C ASP A 8 15.91 5.90 18.35
N VAL A 9 15.82 6.41 17.12
CA VAL A 9 14.70 6.12 16.21
C VAL A 9 14.66 4.64 15.82
N LEU A 10 15.82 4.03 15.56
CA LEU A 10 15.89 2.61 15.24
C LEU A 10 15.36 1.75 16.41
N ASP A 11 15.80 2.04 17.63
CA ASP A 11 15.36 1.34 18.83
C ASP A 11 13.85 1.55 19.09
N TRP A 12 13.33 2.77 18.87
CA TRP A 12 11.91 3.08 18.98
C TRP A 12 11.03 2.32 17.96
N LEU A 13 11.51 2.17 16.73
CA LEU A 13 10.85 1.34 15.71
C LEU A 13 10.91 -0.15 16.08
N LEU A 14 12.06 -0.63 16.55
CA LEU A 14 12.24 -2.02 16.98
C LEU A 14 11.37 -2.36 18.21
N ALA A 15 11.04 -1.38 19.06
CA ALA A 15 10.10 -1.56 20.17
C ALA A 15 8.61 -1.61 19.74
N GLY A 16 8.30 -1.39 18.45
CA GLY A 16 6.93 -1.37 17.93
C GLY A 16 6.29 -2.75 17.74
N ASP A 17 5.10 -2.73 17.12
CA ASP A 17 4.35 -3.94 16.72
C ASP A 17 5.22 -4.86 15.84
N PRO A 18 5.04 -6.20 15.87
CA PRO A 18 5.73 -7.10 14.94
C PRO A 18 5.68 -6.63 13.48
N ALA A 19 4.56 -6.06 13.03
CA ALA A 19 4.38 -5.48 11.69
C ALA A 19 5.42 -4.40 11.35
N ILE A 20 5.86 -3.60 12.32
CA ILE A 20 6.93 -2.61 12.17
C ILE A 20 8.30 -3.27 12.37
N ARG A 21 8.43 -4.10 13.41
CA ARG A 21 9.72 -4.60 13.88
C ARG A 21 10.43 -5.47 12.85
N TRP A 22 9.75 -6.44 12.22
CA TRP A 22 10.39 -7.32 11.22
C TRP A 22 10.89 -6.52 10.01
N GLN A 23 10.14 -5.48 9.67
CA GLN A 23 10.39 -4.55 8.58
C GLN A 23 11.60 -3.66 8.85
N THR A 24 11.72 -3.14 10.07
CA THR A 24 12.88 -2.40 10.55
C THR A 24 14.13 -3.28 10.59
N LEU A 25 14.01 -4.52 11.07
CA LEU A 25 15.11 -5.49 11.06
C LEU A 25 15.62 -5.74 9.65
N ARG A 26 14.72 -5.94 8.68
CA ARG A 26 15.08 -6.20 7.28
C ARG A 26 15.75 -5.00 6.62
N ASP A 27 15.12 -3.83 6.68
CA ASP A 27 15.45 -2.74 5.77
C ASP A 27 16.35 -1.67 6.39
N LEU A 28 16.37 -1.55 7.71
CA LEU A 28 17.15 -0.53 8.41
C LEU A 28 18.33 -1.17 9.15
N ALA A 29 18.10 -2.22 9.93
CA ALA A 29 19.16 -2.91 10.67
C ALA A 29 19.95 -3.94 9.84
N VAL A 30 19.42 -4.35 8.68
CA VAL A 30 20.02 -5.39 7.80
C VAL A 30 20.32 -6.68 8.58
N ALA A 31 19.37 -7.07 9.44
CA ALA A 31 19.49 -8.25 10.27
C ALA A 31 19.50 -9.55 9.43
N PRO A 32 20.06 -10.65 9.96
CA PRO A 32 20.06 -11.93 9.26
C PRO A 32 18.65 -12.41 8.88
N ALA A 33 18.51 -13.02 7.70
CA ALA A 33 17.21 -13.45 7.18
C ALA A 33 16.44 -14.40 8.11
N ALA A 34 17.13 -15.19 8.93
CA ALA A 34 16.51 -16.06 9.92
C ALA A 34 15.80 -15.27 11.03
N GLU A 35 16.40 -14.19 11.51
CA GLU A 35 15.83 -13.31 12.53
C GLU A 35 14.63 -12.54 11.97
N VAL A 36 14.76 -11.99 10.76
CA VAL A 36 13.66 -11.31 10.06
C VAL A 36 12.47 -12.24 9.87
N ARG A 37 12.69 -13.49 9.45
CA ARG A 37 11.61 -14.48 9.29
C ARG A 37 10.97 -14.83 10.64
N ALA A 38 11.76 -15.02 11.68
CA ALA A 38 11.25 -15.33 13.01
C ALA A 38 10.34 -14.20 13.54
N GLU A 39 10.76 -12.95 13.37
CA GLU A 39 9.96 -11.78 13.76
C GLU A 39 8.68 -11.66 12.90
N ARG A 40 8.79 -11.78 11.58
CA ARG A 40 7.64 -11.70 10.66
C ARG A 40 6.59 -12.78 10.95
N ASN A 41 6.99 -13.97 11.38
CA ASN A 41 6.06 -15.04 11.76
C ASN A 41 5.14 -14.66 12.94
N ARG A 42 5.59 -13.76 13.83
CA ARG A 42 4.79 -13.31 14.98
C ARG A 42 3.57 -12.49 14.57
N VAL A 43 3.57 -11.89 13.38
CA VAL A 43 2.44 -11.09 12.86
C VAL A 43 1.13 -11.88 12.87
N ALA A 44 1.18 -13.20 12.65
CA ALA A 44 -0.01 -14.04 12.61
C ALA A 44 -0.61 -14.34 14.00
N THR A 45 0.13 -14.07 15.08
CA THR A 45 -0.21 -14.53 16.45
C THR A 45 -0.09 -13.45 17.51
N GLU A 46 0.50 -12.30 17.17
CA GLU A 46 0.71 -11.18 18.06
C GLU A 46 0.31 -9.86 17.38
N GLY A 47 0.10 -8.83 18.19
CA GLY A 47 -0.05 -7.45 17.69
C GLY A 47 -1.26 -7.21 16.79
N TRP A 48 -1.13 -6.23 15.91
CA TRP A 48 -2.20 -5.80 15.00
C TRP A 48 -2.62 -6.89 14.02
N GLY A 49 -1.66 -7.68 13.50
CA GLY A 49 -1.95 -8.78 12.57
C GLY A 49 -2.86 -9.84 13.18
N SER A 50 -2.54 -10.32 14.39
CA SER A 50 -3.37 -11.28 15.10
C SER A 50 -4.73 -10.70 15.49
N ARG A 51 -4.75 -9.44 15.96
CA ARG A 51 -6.01 -8.76 16.29
C ARG A 51 -6.92 -8.68 15.07
N LEU A 52 -6.38 -8.26 13.92
CA LEU A 52 -7.16 -8.14 12.69
C LEU A 52 -7.64 -9.50 12.19
N LEU A 53 -6.80 -10.54 12.21
CA LEU A 53 -7.22 -11.91 11.88
C LEU A 53 -8.37 -12.40 12.77
N SER A 54 -8.38 -12.05 14.06
CA SER A 54 -9.45 -12.45 14.99
C SER A 54 -10.81 -11.79 14.72
N LEU A 55 -10.83 -10.71 13.93
CA LEU A 55 -12.05 -10.00 13.54
C LEU A 55 -12.71 -10.56 12.28
N GLN A 56 -12.10 -11.56 11.63
CA GLN A 56 -12.73 -12.25 10.50
C GLN A 56 -13.98 -12.98 10.99
N GLY A 57 -15.12 -12.68 10.37
CA GLY A 57 -16.41 -13.29 10.65
C GLY A 57 -16.44 -14.77 10.28
N SER A 58 -17.44 -15.49 10.80
CA SER A 58 -17.69 -16.89 10.45
C SER A 58 -18.08 -17.08 8.98
N ASP A 59 -18.54 -16.02 8.32
CA ASP A 59 -18.80 -15.94 6.88
C ASP A 59 -17.51 -15.80 6.05
N GLY A 60 -16.35 -15.65 6.69
CA GLY A 60 -15.07 -15.49 6.00
C GLY A 60 -14.69 -14.05 5.66
N GLN A 61 -15.47 -13.07 6.10
CA GLN A 61 -15.32 -11.67 5.71
C GLN A 61 -15.00 -10.79 6.91
N TRP A 62 -14.49 -9.59 6.66
CA TRP A 62 -14.43 -8.55 7.69
C TRP A 62 -15.62 -7.62 7.54
N ALA A 63 -16.32 -7.38 8.65
CA ALA A 63 -17.56 -6.60 8.68
C ALA A 63 -18.64 -7.06 7.67
N GLY A 64 -18.59 -8.31 7.23
CA GLY A 64 -19.64 -8.95 6.42
C GLY A 64 -19.69 -8.56 4.94
N GLY A 65 -18.68 -7.86 4.40
CA GLY A 65 -18.68 -7.50 2.99
C GLY A 65 -17.29 -7.26 2.39
N THR A 66 -17.26 -7.03 1.07
CA THR A 66 -16.04 -7.08 0.26
C THR A 66 -15.33 -5.74 0.24
N TYR A 67 -15.94 -4.74 -0.42
CA TYR A 67 -15.46 -3.36 -0.46
C TYR A 67 -16.24 -2.47 0.50
N TRP A 68 -17.52 -2.80 0.72
CA TRP A 68 -18.40 -2.17 1.70
C TRP A 68 -18.77 -3.18 2.80
N PRO A 69 -18.91 -2.76 4.06
CA PRO A 69 -19.40 -3.62 5.12
C PRO A 69 -20.90 -3.94 4.92
N ALA A 70 -21.37 -5.03 5.54
CA ALA A 70 -22.78 -5.42 5.49
C ALA A 70 -23.71 -4.37 6.14
N VAL A 71 -23.19 -3.60 7.08
CA VAL A 71 -23.88 -2.46 7.70
C VAL A 71 -22.97 -1.25 7.59
N ASP A 72 -23.40 -0.28 6.79
CA ASP A 72 -22.76 1.03 6.69
C ASP A 72 -23.53 2.05 7.53
N ASP A 73 -22.98 2.37 8.70
CA ASP A 73 -23.54 3.35 9.64
C ASP A 73 -22.91 4.75 9.49
N ASP A 74 -22.02 4.94 8.51
CA ASP A 74 -21.41 6.24 8.15
C ASP A 74 -21.35 6.40 6.63
N PRO A 75 -22.50 6.68 5.97
CA PRO A 75 -22.57 6.74 4.50
C PRO A 75 -21.83 7.96 3.90
N VAL A 76 -21.28 8.84 4.73
CA VAL A 76 -20.54 10.02 4.29
C VAL A 76 -19.09 9.67 3.97
N ASN A 77 -18.51 8.73 4.73
CA ASN A 77 -17.11 8.35 4.59
C ASN A 77 -16.98 6.93 4.05
N GLN A 78 -15.83 6.61 3.45
CA GLN A 78 -15.56 5.23 3.06
C GLN A 78 -15.31 4.38 4.32
N PRO A 79 -16.06 3.30 4.56
CA PRO A 79 -15.80 2.39 5.66
C PRO A 79 -14.57 1.54 5.35
N TRP A 80 -13.57 1.60 6.23
CA TRP A 80 -12.29 0.90 6.09
C TRP A 80 -12.29 -0.49 6.76
N THR A 81 -13.45 -0.95 7.23
CA THR A 81 -13.61 -2.23 7.94
C THR A 81 -13.88 -3.42 7.02
N ALA A 82 -14.18 -3.19 5.74
CA ALA A 82 -14.50 -4.26 4.79
C ALA A 82 -13.31 -5.19 4.52
N THR A 83 -13.58 -6.32 3.88
CA THR A 83 -12.60 -7.39 3.61
C THR A 83 -11.38 -6.89 2.83
N THR A 84 -11.58 -6.09 1.78
CA THR A 84 -10.48 -5.57 0.96
C THR A 84 -9.47 -4.78 1.79
N TYR A 85 -9.93 -3.84 2.62
CA TYR A 85 -9.06 -3.01 3.45
C TYR A 85 -8.40 -3.79 4.60
N SER A 86 -9.09 -4.80 5.12
CA SER A 86 -8.53 -5.68 6.15
C SER A 86 -7.41 -6.55 5.57
N LEU A 87 -7.58 -7.10 4.36
CA LEU A 87 -6.53 -7.84 3.67
C LEU A 87 -5.35 -6.95 3.27
N LEU A 88 -5.58 -5.70 2.86
CA LEU A 88 -4.50 -4.75 2.56
C LEU A 88 -3.63 -4.50 3.79
N LEU A 89 -4.24 -4.28 4.95
CA LEU A 89 -3.50 -4.17 6.20
C LEU A 89 -2.72 -5.44 6.53
N LEU A 90 -3.31 -6.64 6.38
CA LEU A 90 -2.58 -7.89 6.61
C LEU A 90 -1.40 -8.07 5.67
N ARG A 91 -1.51 -7.63 4.41
CA ARG A 91 -0.40 -7.58 3.46
C ARG A 91 0.67 -6.59 3.93
N ASP A 92 0.29 -5.36 4.27
CA ASP A 92 1.23 -4.33 4.73
C ASP A 92 1.97 -4.74 6.01
N PHE A 93 1.27 -5.38 6.93
CA PHE A 93 1.84 -5.95 8.17
C PHE A 93 2.83 -7.08 7.89
N GLY A 94 2.82 -7.64 6.68
CA GLY A 94 3.68 -8.73 6.29
C GLY A 94 3.20 -10.09 6.76
N LEU A 95 1.89 -10.31 6.90
CA LEU A 95 1.36 -11.64 7.22
C LEU A 95 1.91 -12.68 6.24
N VAL A 96 2.59 -13.71 6.75
CA VAL A 96 3.24 -14.72 5.89
C VAL A 96 2.17 -15.48 5.10
N PRO A 97 2.20 -15.47 3.75
CA PRO A 97 1.16 -16.09 2.92
C PRO A 97 0.94 -17.58 3.20
N ASP A 98 2.04 -18.30 3.49
CA ASP A 98 2.01 -19.73 3.81
C ASP A 98 1.76 -20.04 5.29
N SER A 99 1.42 -19.05 6.11
CA SER A 99 0.97 -19.33 7.48
C SER A 99 -0.41 -20.03 7.45
N PRO A 100 -0.70 -20.93 8.41
CA PRO A 100 -2.03 -21.53 8.54
C PRO A 100 -3.17 -20.50 8.62
N GLN A 101 -2.91 -19.38 9.30
CA GLN A 101 -3.85 -18.27 9.48
C GLN A 101 -4.14 -17.58 8.15
N ALA A 102 -3.11 -17.22 7.38
CA ALA A 102 -3.27 -16.61 6.06
C ALA A 102 -4.02 -17.54 5.11
N ARG A 103 -3.60 -18.80 5.00
CA ARG A 103 -4.27 -19.79 4.13
C ARG A 103 -5.74 -19.95 4.48
N ARG A 104 -6.08 -20.08 5.77
CA ARG A 104 -7.48 -20.16 6.22
C ARG A 104 -8.26 -18.91 5.83
N ALA A 105 -7.75 -17.74 6.18
CA ALA A 105 -8.42 -16.48 5.95
C ALA A 105 -8.69 -16.23 4.46
N VAL A 106 -7.68 -16.43 3.62
CA VAL A 106 -7.74 -16.22 2.17
C VAL A 106 -8.61 -17.28 1.48
N SER A 107 -8.60 -18.53 1.94
CA SER A 107 -9.51 -19.57 1.43
C SER A 107 -10.97 -19.17 1.60
N LEU A 108 -11.33 -18.67 2.78
CA LEU A 108 -12.68 -18.23 3.07
C LEU A 108 -13.09 -17.02 2.23
N VAL A 109 -12.18 -16.05 2.03
CA VAL A 109 -12.44 -14.91 1.12
C VAL A 109 -12.67 -15.40 -0.30
N ARG A 110 -11.82 -16.30 -0.82
CA ARG A 110 -12.00 -16.87 -2.17
C ARG A 110 -13.36 -17.55 -2.31
N GLU A 111 -13.78 -18.30 -1.30
CA GLU A 111 -15.04 -19.06 -1.32
C GLU A 111 -16.26 -18.16 -1.18
N ASN A 112 -16.21 -17.13 -0.32
CA ASN A 112 -17.41 -16.43 0.16
C ASN A 112 -17.51 -14.96 -0.27
N SER A 113 -16.40 -14.25 -0.47
CA SER A 113 -16.45 -12.82 -0.81
C SER A 113 -16.75 -12.60 -2.29
N ARG A 114 -17.66 -11.67 -2.56
CA ARG A 114 -18.09 -11.28 -3.90
C ARG A 114 -18.13 -9.76 -4.03
N TRP A 115 -17.70 -9.24 -5.18
CA TRP A 115 -17.75 -7.81 -5.47
C TRP A 115 -19.19 -7.33 -5.60
N GLU A 116 -19.49 -6.18 -4.98
CA GLU A 116 -20.82 -5.58 -4.94
C GLU A 116 -21.31 -5.19 -6.35
N GLN A 117 -20.39 -4.85 -7.25
CA GLN A 117 -20.68 -4.38 -8.61
C GLN A 117 -21.37 -5.41 -9.50
N GLY A 118 -21.01 -6.69 -9.38
CA GLY A 118 -21.50 -7.74 -10.30
C GLY A 118 -21.48 -9.15 -9.73
N ASN A 119 -21.30 -9.30 -8.41
CA ASN A 119 -21.24 -10.57 -7.71
C ASN A 119 -20.12 -11.52 -8.19
N GLN A 120 -19.04 -10.97 -8.74
CA GLN A 120 -17.86 -11.73 -9.15
C GLN A 120 -17.06 -12.20 -7.92
N PRO A 121 -16.40 -13.37 -7.98
CA PRO A 121 -15.44 -13.78 -6.96
C PRO A 121 -14.35 -12.72 -6.71
N PHE A 122 -13.93 -12.57 -5.44
CA PHE A 122 -12.95 -11.56 -5.04
C PHE A 122 -11.71 -11.50 -5.94
N PHE A 123 -11.08 -12.65 -6.20
CA PHE A 123 -9.84 -12.72 -6.98
C PHE A 123 -10.04 -12.68 -8.50
N GLU A 124 -11.29 -12.64 -8.98
CA GLU A 124 -11.61 -12.37 -10.40
C GLU A 124 -11.77 -10.87 -10.69
N GLY A 125 -11.71 -10.02 -9.65
CA GLY A 125 -11.81 -8.58 -9.75
C GLY A 125 -13.20 -8.07 -10.16
N GLU A 126 -13.31 -6.76 -10.26
CA GLU A 126 -14.49 -6.03 -10.69
C GLU A 126 -14.12 -5.00 -11.78
N VAL A 127 -14.77 -3.84 -11.87
CA VAL A 127 -14.56 -2.91 -13.00
C VAL A 127 -13.57 -1.81 -12.71
N GLU A 128 -13.54 -1.26 -11.50
CA GLU A 128 -12.74 -0.08 -11.23
C GLU A 128 -11.25 -0.44 -11.16
N PRO A 129 -10.37 0.25 -11.91
CA PRO A 129 -8.95 -0.06 -11.92
C PRO A 129 -8.28 0.10 -10.54
N CYS A 130 -8.75 1.05 -9.72
CA CYS A 130 -8.27 1.21 -8.34
C CYS A 130 -8.53 -0.05 -7.51
N ILE A 131 -9.74 -0.60 -7.58
CA ILE A 131 -10.14 -1.82 -6.86
C ILE A 131 -9.42 -3.04 -7.42
N ASN A 132 -9.35 -3.17 -8.74
CA ASN A 132 -8.62 -4.25 -9.40
C ASN A 132 -7.12 -4.23 -9.10
N GLY A 133 -6.50 -3.05 -8.98
CA GLY A 133 -5.11 -2.93 -8.55
C GLY A 133 -4.89 -3.51 -7.15
N MET A 134 -5.78 -3.19 -6.20
CA MET A 134 -5.77 -3.77 -4.85
C MET A 134 -6.03 -5.29 -4.88
N ALA A 135 -7.00 -5.76 -5.68
CA ALA A 135 -7.29 -7.19 -5.82
C ALA A 135 -6.11 -7.97 -6.41
N ALA A 136 -5.42 -7.42 -7.42
CA ALA A 136 -4.21 -7.98 -8.01
C ALA A 136 -3.08 -8.07 -6.99
N ALA A 137 -2.83 -7.00 -6.23
CA ALA A 137 -1.83 -6.99 -5.16
C ALA A 137 -2.11 -8.08 -4.11
N LEU A 138 -3.35 -8.16 -3.63
CA LEU A 138 -3.75 -9.13 -2.63
C LEU A 138 -3.66 -10.57 -3.14
N GLY A 139 -4.17 -10.83 -4.34
CA GLY A 139 -4.13 -12.16 -4.92
C GLY A 139 -2.70 -12.62 -5.19
N ALA A 140 -1.87 -11.78 -5.80
CA ALA A 140 -0.46 -12.10 -6.04
C ALA A 140 0.31 -12.37 -4.74
N TYR A 141 0.15 -11.50 -3.73
CA TYR A 141 0.82 -11.65 -2.44
C TYR A 141 0.40 -12.94 -1.71
N PHE A 142 -0.89 -13.29 -1.74
CA PHE A 142 -1.44 -14.48 -1.08
C PHE A 142 -1.53 -15.73 -1.99
N GLY A 143 -0.86 -15.73 -3.14
CA GLY A 143 -0.76 -16.90 -4.02
C GLY A 143 -2.09 -17.33 -4.66
N GLN A 144 -3.01 -16.39 -4.89
CA GLN A 144 -4.25 -16.62 -5.64
C GLN A 144 -4.07 -16.22 -7.12
N HIS A 145 -4.83 -16.88 -8.00
CA HIS A 145 -4.82 -16.59 -9.43
C HIS A 145 -5.53 -15.26 -9.73
N VAL A 146 -4.82 -14.31 -10.34
CA VAL A 146 -5.32 -12.98 -10.70
C VAL A 146 -4.99 -12.60 -12.15
N ASP A 147 -4.64 -13.57 -12.99
CA ASP A 147 -4.21 -13.34 -14.37
C ASP A 147 -5.27 -12.59 -15.21
N SER A 148 -6.55 -12.87 -14.98
CA SER A 148 -7.66 -12.16 -15.65
C SER A 148 -7.76 -10.70 -15.20
N VAL A 149 -7.52 -10.41 -13.93
CA VAL A 149 -7.50 -9.04 -13.37
C VAL A 149 -6.33 -8.27 -13.97
N VAL A 150 -5.15 -8.87 -14.00
CA VAL A 150 -3.95 -8.26 -14.61
C VAL A 150 -4.16 -8.02 -16.10
N GLN A 151 -4.73 -8.99 -16.83
CA GLN A 151 -5.04 -8.84 -18.25
C GLN A 151 -5.99 -7.67 -18.49
N ARG A 152 -7.07 -7.54 -17.69
CA ARG A 152 -7.99 -6.39 -17.75
C ARG A 152 -7.24 -5.08 -17.51
N LEU A 153 -6.48 -4.98 -16.42
CA LEU A 153 -5.69 -3.78 -16.10
C LEU A 153 -4.77 -3.38 -17.25
N THR A 154 -4.05 -4.33 -17.86
CA THR A 154 -3.18 -4.03 -19.00
C THR A 154 -3.94 -3.57 -20.25
N GLY A 155 -5.16 -4.06 -20.47
CA GLY A 155 -6.01 -3.65 -21.58
C GLY A 155 -6.67 -2.29 -21.39
N ASP A 156 -6.94 -1.91 -20.14
CA ASP A 156 -7.66 -0.69 -19.78
C ASP A 156 -6.74 0.53 -19.56
N GLN A 157 -5.43 0.38 -19.79
CA GLN A 157 -4.49 1.48 -19.64
C GLN A 157 -4.81 2.63 -20.61
N LEU A 158 -4.90 3.84 -20.08
CA LEU A 158 -5.21 5.02 -20.87
C LEU A 158 -4.00 5.48 -21.72
N PRO A 159 -4.22 6.23 -22.81
CA PRO A 159 -3.14 6.67 -23.70
C PRO A 159 -2.05 7.54 -23.04
N ASP A 160 -2.33 8.15 -21.89
CA ASP A 160 -1.34 8.91 -21.12
C ASP A 160 -0.54 8.04 -20.13
N GLY A 161 -0.75 6.72 -20.13
CA GLY A 161 0.04 5.72 -19.42
C GLY A 161 -0.50 5.28 -18.07
N GLY A 162 -1.55 5.90 -17.53
CA GLY A 162 -2.12 5.49 -16.24
C GLY A 162 -3.52 4.88 -16.33
N TRP A 163 -4.25 4.93 -15.21
CA TRP A 163 -5.64 4.51 -15.10
C TRP A 163 -6.50 5.56 -14.42
N ASN A 164 -7.82 5.47 -14.61
CA ASN A 164 -8.80 6.29 -13.90
C ASN A 164 -10.08 5.50 -13.68
N CYS A 165 -10.62 5.49 -12.45
CA CYS A 165 -11.91 4.84 -12.15
C CYS A 165 -13.08 5.56 -12.85
N GLU A 166 -12.91 6.83 -13.26
CA GLU A 166 -13.87 7.58 -14.09
C GLU A 166 -13.71 7.35 -15.61
N ALA A 167 -12.82 6.45 -16.04
CA ALA A 167 -12.61 6.17 -17.48
C ALA A 167 -13.88 5.59 -18.13
N GLU A 168 -14.61 4.71 -17.44
CA GLU A 168 -15.90 4.18 -17.90
C GLU A 168 -16.97 5.26 -18.09
N ARG A 169 -16.81 6.42 -17.42
CA ARG A 169 -17.68 7.60 -17.55
C ARG A 169 -17.14 8.65 -18.53
N GLY A 170 -16.11 8.29 -19.29
CA GLY A 170 -15.57 9.11 -20.38
C GLY A 170 -14.33 9.93 -20.03
N SER A 171 -13.73 9.74 -18.85
CA SER A 171 -12.46 10.39 -18.55
C SER A 171 -11.33 9.85 -19.44
N LEU A 172 -10.68 10.75 -20.18
CA LEU A 172 -9.51 10.44 -21.03
C LEU A 172 -8.18 10.74 -20.34
N ARG A 173 -8.21 11.01 -19.03
CA ARG A 173 -7.05 11.41 -18.23
C ARG A 173 -6.87 10.46 -17.08
N SER A 174 -5.66 9.94 -16.90
CA SER A 174 -5.34 9.11 -15.74
C SER A 174 -5.39 9.90 -14.44
N SER A 175 -5.67 9.21 -13.33
CA SER A 175 -5.62 9.74 -11.97
C SER A 175 -4.45 9.09 -11.20
N PHE A 176 -3.84 9.84 -10.27
CA PHE A 176 -2.77 9.28 -9.43
C PHE A 176 -3.28 8.19 -8.50
N HIS A 177 -4.46 8.40 -7.91
CA HIS A 177 -5.10 7.45 -6.99
C HIS A 177 -5.31 6.07 -7.62
N SER A 178 -5.90 6.02 -8.81
CA SER A 178 -6.08 4.75 -9.52
C SER A 178 -4.75 4.19 -10.00
N THR A 179 -3.88 5.04 -10.54
CA THR A 179 -2.59 4.60 -11.11
C THR A 179 -1.68 3.97 -10.05
N ILE A 180 -1.57 4.54 -8.85
CA ILE A 180 -0.71 3.97 -7.80
C ILE A 180 -1.22 2.61 -7.32
N CYS A 181 -2.53 2.42 -7.19
CA CYS A 181 -3.12 1.14 -6.80
C CYS A 181 -2.83 0.05 -7.84
N VAL A 182 -2.92 0.39 -9.13
CA VAL A 182 -2.59 -0.54 -10.22
C VAL A 182 -1.10 -0.84 -10.27
N LEU A 183 -0.24 0.17 -10.15
CA LEU A 183 1.21 0.00 -10.11
C LEU A 183 1.65 -0.98 -9.02
N GLU A 184 1.13 -0.82 -7.80
CA GLU A 184 1.42 -1.74 -6.68
C GLU A 184 0.93 -3.17 -6.95
N GLY A 185 -0.25 -3.33 -7.58
CA GLY A 185 -0.77 -4.63 -8.00
C GLY A 185 0.08 -5.31 -9.07
N LEU A 186 0.48 -4.58 -10.11
CA LEU A 186 1.33 -5.10 -11.18
C LEU A 186 2.73 -5.45 -10.66
N LEU A 187 3.31 -4.61 -9.79
CA LEU A 187 4.62 -4.88 -9.20
C LEU A 187 4.60 -6.16 -8.35
N GLU A 188 3.58 -6.34 -7.50
CA GLU A 188 3.42 -7.55 -6.69
C GLU A 188 3.24 -8.79 -7.57
N TYR A 189 2.38 -8.71 -8.60
CA TYR A 189 2.18 -9.80 -9.57
C TYR A 189 3.49 -10.18 -10.28
N GLU A 190 4.27 -9.20 -10.71
CA GLU A 190 5.56 -9.44 -11.36
C GLU A 190 6.59 -10.08 -10.43
N GLN A 191 6.62 -9.67 -9.16
CA GLN A 191 7.51 -10.25 -8.15
C GLN A 191 7.11 -11.70 -7.82
N ALA A 192 5.81 -11.98 -7.75
CA ALA A 192 5.28 -13.30 -7.39
C ALA A 192 5.36 -14.32 -8.54
N THR A 193 5.13 -13.88 -9.78
CA THR A 193 4.93 -14.79 -10.93
C THR A 193 6.00 -14.67 -12.02
N GLY A 194 6.82 -13.62 -11.98
CA GLY A 194 7.68 -13.23 -13.10
C GLY A 194 6.98 -12.35 -14.14
N GLY A 195 5.68 -12.10 -14.02
CA GLY A 195 4.92 -11.17 -14.86
C GLY A 195 4.80 -11.57 -16.32
N THR A 196 4.23 -10.68 -17.13
CA THR A 196 4.15 -10.82 -18.59
C THR A 196 4.81 -9.61 -19.26
N PRO A 197 5.18 -9.70 -20.56
CA PRO A 197 5.65 -8.53 -21.30
C PRO A 197 4.65 -7.37 -21.27
N ALA A 198 3.35 -7.67 -21.31
CA ALA A 198 2.28 -6.68 -21.24
C ALA A 198 2.18 -6.02 -19.86
N SER A 199 2.27 -6.79 -18.77
CA SER A 199 2.23 -6.23 -17.41
C SER A 199 3.41 -5.29 -17.16
N ARG A 200 4.61 -5.69 -17.62
CA ARG A 200 5.84 -4.89 -17.49
C ARG A 200 5.76 -3.59 -18.28
N ALA A 201 5.34 -3.66 -19.54
CA ALA A 201 5.17 -2.48 -20.38
C ALA A 201 4.12 -1.53 -19.80
N ALA A 202 3.00 -2.06 -19.28
CA ALA A 202 1.97 -1.25 -18.64
C ALA A 202 2.52 -0.56 -17.38
N ARG A 203 3.22 -1.29 -16.51
CA ARG A 203 3.84 -0.75 -15.30
C ARG A 203 4.86 0.35 -15.63
N GLU A 204 5.76 0.12 -16.58
CA GLU A 204 6.76 1.09 -17.02
C GLU A 204 6.13 2.37 -17.59
N GLY A 205 5.07 2.24 -18.41
CA GLY A 205 4.32 3.40 -18.94
C GLY A 205 3.65 4.23 -17.84
N ALA A 206 3.13 3.56 -16.81
CA ALA A 206 2.51 4.21 -15.67
C ALA A 206 3.51 4.84 -14.69
N GLU A 207 4.69 4.24 -14.54
CA GLU A 207 5.82 4.85 -13.85
C GLU A 207 6.24 6.14 -14.53
N GLU A 208 6.36 6.14 -15.85
CA GLU A 208 6.67 7.35 -16.62
C GLU A 208 5.58 8.42 -16.45
N TYR A 209 4.29 8.04 -16.41
CA TYR A 209 3.19 8.96 -16.10
C TYR A 209 3.40 9.71 -14.77
N LEU A 210 3.83 9.00 -13.71
CA LEU A 210 4.12 9.62 -12.41
C LEU A 210 5.43 10.45 -12.44
N LEU A 211 6.46 9.96 -13.13
CA LEU A 211 7.79 10.60 -13.20
C LEU A 211 7.79 11.90 -14.00
N GLU A 212 7.06 11.98 -15.13
CA GLU A 212 6.87 13.23 -15.88
C GLU A 212 6.26 14.34 -15.03
N ARG A 213 5.54 13.94 -13.98
CA ARG A 213 4.87 14.82 -13.02
C ARG A 213 5.65 14.94 -11.71
N ARG A 214 6.85 14.38 -11.62
CA ARG A 214 7.71 14.40 -10.42
C ARG A 214 6.93 14.06 -9.14
N LEU A 215 6.02 13.09 -9.24
CA LEU A 215 5.12 12.62 -8.17
C LEU A 215 4.05 13.60 -7.65
N MET A 216 4.22 14.91 -7.80
CA MET A 216 3.32 15.89 -7.18
C MET A 216 3.01 17.12 -8.03
N ARG A 217 3.58 17.23 -9.23
CA ARG A 217 3.51 18.41 -10.08
C ARG A 217 2.65 18.19 -11.32
N ARG A 218 1.91 19.23 -11.69
CA ARG A 218 1.14 19.27 -12.95
C ARG A 218 2.13 19.29 -14.12
N LYS A 219 1.93 18.39 -15.10
CA LYS A 219 2.76 18.36 -16.32
C LYS A 219 2.74 19.69 -17.08
N SER A 220 1.62 20.41 -17.06
CA SER A 220 1.44 21.66 -17.81
C SER A 220 2.07 22.89 -17.15
N THR A 221 2.00 23.01 -15.81
CA THR A 221 2.41 24.23 -15.11
C THR A 221 3.59 24.04 -14.17
N GLY A 222 3.94 22.81 -13.80
CA GLY A 222 4.92 22.51 -12.76
C GLY A 222 4.46 22.81 -11.32
N GLY A 223 3.25 23.36 -11.14
CA GLY A 223 2.67 23.61 -9.81
C GLY A 223 2.20 22.33 -9.13
N ILE A 224 1.97 22.38 -7.82
CA ILE A 224 1.47 21.25 -7.04
C ILE A 224 0.08 20.83 -7.55
N ILE A 225 -0.16 19.52 -7.65
CA ILE A 225 -1.44 18.96 -8.10
C ILE A 225 -2.49 19.12 -7.00
N SER A 226 -2.17 18.67 -5.79
CA SER A 226 -2.97 18.76 -4.57
C SER A 226 -2.06 18.95 -3.36
N GLU A 227 -2.42 19.87 -2.46
CA GLU A 227 -1.69 20.09 -1.20
C GLU A 227 -1.82 18.89 -0.26
N ASP A 228 -2.95 18.17 -0.30
CA ASP A 228 -3.20 16.99 0.54
C ASP A 228 -2.18 15.87 0.28
N TRP A 229 -1.58 15.82 -0.92
CA TRP A 229 -0.59 14.80 -1.28
C TRP A 229 0.77 15.05 -0.60
N LEU A 230 0.95 16.24 0.01
CA LEU A 230 2.13 16.60 0.78
C LEU A 230 2.00 16.20 2.27
N LEU A 231 0.84 15.70 2.68
CA LEU A 231 0.55 15.20 4.03
C LEU A 231 0.73 13.68 4.04
N PHE A 232 1.60 13.17 4.89
CA PHE A 232 1.90 11.73 4.92
C PHE A 232 0.85 10.97 5.73
N SER A 233 0.15 10.05 5.06
CA SER A 233 -0.93 9.25 5.62
C SER A 233 -0.49 7.81 5.82
N TYR A 234 -1.05 7.17 6.85
CA TYR A 234 -1.05 5.73 6.96
C TYR A 234 -2.28 5.23 7.74
N PRO A 235 -2.97 4.16 7.30
CA PRO A 235 -2.85 3.54 5.97
C PRO A 235 -3.31 4.50 4.87
N THR A 236 -2.69 4.45 3.70
CA THR A 236 -3.02 5.33 2.56
C THR A 236 -4.31 4.94 1.84
N ARG A 237 -4.82 3.71 2.05
CA ARG A 237 -6.04 3.19 1.41
C ARG A 237 -5.93 3.23 -0.12
N TRP A 238 -6.90 3.82 -0.82
CA TRP A 238 -6.81 4.09 -2.26
C TRP A 238 -6.20 5.47 -2.56
N PHE A 239 -5.98 6.31 -1.55
CA PHE A 239 -5.45 7.65 -1.72
C PHE A 239 -3.97 7.65 -2.10
N TYR A 240 -3.52 8.79 -2.61
CA TYR A 240 -2.15 9.01 -3.00
C TYR A 240 -1.55 10.06 -2.07
N ASP A 241 -0.34 9.78 -1.59
CA ASP A 241 0.57 10.77 -1.03
C ASP A 241 1.96 10.57 -1.66
N VAL A 242 2.80 11.60 -1.56
CA VAL A 242 4.15 11.57 -2.15
C VAL A 242 5.01 10.45 -1.55
N LEU A 243 4.86 10.15 -0.26
CA LEU A 243 5.63 9.10 0.40
C LEU A 243 5.26 7.71 -0.13
N ARG A 244 4.00 7.46 -0.51
CA ARG A 244 3.51 6.22 -1.14
C ARG A 244 4.13 6.05 -2.52
N GLY A 245 4.14 7.12 -3.30
CA GLY A 245 4.81 7.13 -4.60
C GLY A 245 6.30 6.80 -4.49
N LEU A 246 7.02 7.46 -3.58
CA LEU A 246 8.45 7.19 -3.37
C LEU A 246 8.70 5.78 -2.86
N ASP A 247 7.90 5.30 -1.92
CA ASP A 247 8.06 3.97 -1.35
C ASP A 247 7.76 2.87 -2.39
N TYR A 248 6.81 3.12 -3.31
CA TYR A 248 6.60 2.29 -4.49
C TYR A 248 7.84 2.23 -5.38
N PHE A 249 8.41 3.38 -5.78
CA PHE A 249 9.60 3.42 -6.64
C PHE A 249 10.80 2.71 -5.99
N ARG A 250 10.98 2.89 -4.68
CA ARG A 250 11.95 2.14 -3.87
C ARG A 250 11.70 0.63 -3.92
N ALA A 251 10.44 0.19 -3.83
CA ALA A 251 10.07 -1.22 -3.86
C ALA A 251 10.30 -1.91 -5.21
N THR A 252 10.42 -1.17 -6.32
CA THR A 252 10.78 -1.72 -7.63
C THR A 252 12.19 -2.34 -7.65
N GLY A 253 13.06 -1.92 -6.73
CA GLY A 253 14.49 -2.28 -6.71
C GLY A 253 15.34 -1.57 -7.76
N ALA A 254 14.75 -0.68 -8.57
CA ALA A 254 15.49 0.14 -9.53
C ALA A 254 16.34 1.20 -8.83
N ALA A 255 17.38 1.69 -9.53
CA ALA A 255 18.13 2.84 -9.09
C ALA A 255 17.25 4.11 -9.06
N PRO A 256 17.50 5.06 -8.14
CA PRO A 256 16.68 6.26 -8.05
C PRO A 256 16.69 7.11 -9.34
N ASP A 257 15.50 7.51 -9.81
CA ASP A 257 15.35 8.47 -10.91
C ASP A 257 15.50 9.90 -10.38
N ARG A 258 16.37 10.69 -11.01
CA ARG A 258 16.63 12.11 -10.64
C ARG A 258 15.38 12.98 -10.59
N ARG A 259 14.31 12.64 -11.31
CA ARG A 259 13.03 13.36 -11.31
C ARG A 259 12.30 13.28 -9.97
N LEU A 260 12.67 12.35 -9.11
CA LEU A 260 12.14 12.18 -7.76
C LEU A 260 12.78 13.12 -6.73
N ALA A 261 13.82 13.87 -7.10
CA ALA A 261 14.59 14.71 -6.16
C ALA A 261 13.73 15.67 -5.34
N ASP A 262 12.78 16.39 -5.97
CA ASP A 262 11.89 17.32 -5.27
C ASP A 262 11.01 16.59 -4.22
N ALA A 263 10.55 15.38 -4.56
CA ALA A 263 9.72 14.57 -3.69
C ALA A 263 10.52 14.00 -2.50
N VAL A 264 11.77 13.60 -2.75
CA VAL A 264 12.68 13.15 -1.67
C VAL A 264 13.04 14.31 -0.75
N GLU A 265 13.26 15.51 -1.30
CA GLU A 265 13.52 16.69 -0.48
C GLU A 265 12.33 17.00 0.43
N LEU A 266 11.09 16.88 -0.05
CA LEU A 266 9.90 16.97 0.80
C LEU A 266 9.96 15.99 1.99
N VAL A 267 10.37 14.75 1.77
CA VAL A 267 10.55 13.77 2.87
C VAL A 267 11.59 14.28 3.88
N ARG A 268 12.72 14.82 3.43
CA ARG A 268 13.77 15.35 4.34
C ARG A 268 13.30 16.52 5.18
N ILE A 269 12.64 17.50 4.56
CA ILE A 269 12.20 18.72 5.27
C ILE A 269 11.16 18.39 6.34
N LYS A 270 10.40 17.30 6.17
CA LYS A 270 9.38 16.86 7.12
C LYS A 270 9.92 16.02 8.28
N GLN A 271 11.21 15.67 8.27
CA GLN A 271 11.84 14.98 9.40
C GLN A 271 11.79 15.87 10.65
N GLN A 272 11.28 15.31 11.74
CA GLN A 272 11.25 15.99 13.03
C GLN A 272 12.65 16.05 13.66
N PRO A 273 12.91 16.96 14.62
CA PRO A 273 14.22 17.07 15.27
C PRO A 273 14.69 15.78 15.96
N ASP A 274 13.76 14.93 16.40
CA ASP A 274 14.03 13.62 17.00
C ASP A 274 14.25 12.50 15.95
N GLY A 275 14.18 12.83 14.66
CA GLY A 275 14.41 11.92 13.55
C GLY A 275 13.17 11.17 13.06
N THR A 276 12.00 11.38 13.67
CA THR A 276 10.73 10.75 13.27
C THR A 276 9.99 11.53 12.18
N TRP A 277 8.91 10.94 11.65
CA TRP A 277 7.93 11.61 10.79
C TRP A 277 6.55 11.48 11.43
N LEU A 278 5.74 12.53 11.27
CA LEU A 278 4.39 12.57 11.84
C LEU A 278 3.40 11.78 10.98
N LEU A 279 2.31 11.32 11.60
CA LEU A 279 1.05 11.09 10.89
C LEU A 279 0.39 12.45 10.64
N GLU A 280 -0.07 12.75 9.43
CA GLU A 280 -0.50 14.12 9.10
C GLU A 280 -1.91 14.21 8.50
N ASN A 281 -2.47 13.10 8.03
CA ASN A 281 -3.76 13.09 7.37
C ASN A 281 -4.41 11.70 7.50
N THR A 282 -5.10 11.47 8.61
CA THR A 282 -5.87 10.26 8.83
C THR A 282 -7.14 10.32 7.98
N HIS A 283 -7.29 9.38 7.04
CA HIS A 283 -8.47 9.36 6.18
C HIS A 283 -9.75 9.03 6.98
N PRO A 284 -10.79 9.87 6.89
CA PRO A 284 -12.01 9.67 7.66
C PRO A 284 -12.72 8.38 7.25
N GLY A 285 -13.48 7.82 8.18
CA GLY A 285 -14.23 6.57 8.00
C GLY A 285 -13.93 5.56 9.10
N LYS A 286 -14.87 4.65 9.32
CA LYS A 286 -14.80 3.66 10.39
C LYS A 286 -13.62 2.71 10.18
N VAL A 287 -12.84 2.47 11.24
CA VAL A 287 -11.77 1.48 11.29
C VAL A 287 -12.08 0.43 12.34
N HIS A 288 -11.45 -0.75 12.24
CA HIS A 288 -11.56 -1.80 13.27
C HIS A 288 -10.91 -1.35 14.58
N PHE A 289 -9.76 -0.68 14.47
CA PHE A 289 -9.01 -0.09 15.56
C PHE A 289 -7.93 0.84 15.01
N GLU A 290 -7.55 1.83 15.82
CA GLU A 290 -6.43 2.71 15.51
C GLU A 290 -5.09 1.97 15.63
N LEU A 291 -4.18 2.25 14.71
CA LEU A 291 -2.82 1.70 14.72
C LEU A 291 -1.85 2.62 15.47
N GLU A 292 -2.05 3.93 15.38
CA GLU A 292 -1.15 4.96 15.89
C GLU A 292 -1.94 6.04 16.63
N ASP A 293 -1.23 6.99 17.24
CA ASP A 293 -1.82 8.00 18.13
C ASP A 293 -2.55 9.15 17.39
N GLY A 294 -2.70 9.04 16.06
CA GLY A 294 -3.42 10.01 15.23
C GLY A 294 -2.56 11.18 14.72
N ASP A 295 -3.21 12.09 13.99
CA ASP A 295 -2.56 13.20 13.29
C ASP A 295 -1.78 14.13 14.25
N GLY A 296 -0.60 14.56 13.81
CA GLY A 296 0.33 15.39 14.58
C GLY A 296 1.26 14.60 15.50
N SER A 297 1.05 13.30 15.68
CA SER A 297 1.90 12.43 16.50
C SER A 297 2.97 11.72 15.66
N PRO A 298 4.15 11.36 16.21
CA PRO A 298 5.13 10.54 15.53
C PRO A 298 4.54 9.20 15.05
N SER A 299 4.68 8.90 13.76
CA SER A 299 4.20 7.68 13.11
C SER A 299 5.36 6.73 12.85
N ARG A 300 5.28 5.51 13.38
CA ARG A 300 6.20 4.42 13.06
C ARG A 300 6.12 4.04 11.59
N TRP A 301 4.93 4.03 11.00
CA TRP A 301 4.76 3.70 9.58
C TRP A 301 5.39 4.73 8.65
N ASN A 302 5.11 6.01 8.85
CA ASN A 302 5.70 7.06 8.04
C ASN A 302 7.20 7.16 8.29
N THR A 303 7.66 7.00 9.54
CA THR A 303 9.10 6.99 9.85
C THR A 303 9.82 5.84 9.15
N LEU A 304 9.27 4.61 9.21
CA LEU A 304 9.84 3.45 8.53
C LEU A 304 9.90 3.65 7.01
N ARG A 305 8.80 4.09 6.38
CA ARG A 305 8.73 4.36 4.93
C ARG A 305 9.71 5.46 4.53
N ALA A 306 9.75 6.57 5.27
CA ALA A 306 10.65 7.69 5.00
C ALA A 306 12.12 7.25 5.09
N LEU A 307 12.52 6.54 6.15
CA LEU A 307 13.90 6.07 6.31
C LEU A 307 14.30 5.10 5.19
N ARG A 308 13.42 4.20 4.75
CA ARG A 308 13.68 3.32 3.59
C ARG A 308 13.89 4.10 2.30
N VAL A 309 13.04 5.09 2.05
CA VAL A 309 13.13 5.96 0.87
C VAL A 309 14.43 6.76 0.89
N LEU A 310 14.79 7.38 2.01
CA LEU A 310 16.03 8.16 2.13
C LEU A 310 17.26 7.26 1.99
N ARG A 311 17.25 6.09 2.63
CA ARG A 311 18.34 5.10 2.51
C ARG A 311 18.56 4.67 1.06
N TRP A 312 17.48 4.31 0.36
CA TRP A 312 17.49 3.94 -1.06
C TRP A 312 17.99 5.08 -1.95
N TRP A 313 17.53 6.31 -1.70
CA TRP A 313 17.94 7.49 -2.46
C TRP A 313 19.43 7.82 -2.26
N ASP A 314 19.91 7.76 -1.02
CA ASP A 314 21.28 8.11 -0.65
C ASP A 314 22.30 6.99 -0.95
N GLY A 315 21.83 5.77 -1.22
CA GLY A 315 22.68 4.61 -1.48
C GLY A 315 23.40 4.10 -0.21
N SER A 316 22.73 4.15 0.94
CA SER A 316 23.27 3.75 2.26
C SER A 316 22.64 2.48 2.83
#